data_AF-A0A6M6DK10-F1
#
_entry.id   AF-A0A6M6DK10-F1
#
_cell.length_a   1.000
_cell.length_b   1.000
_cell.length_c   1.000
_cell.angle_alpha   90.00
_cell.angle_beta   90.00
_cell.angle_gamma   90.00
#
_symmetry.space_group_name_H-M   'P 1'
#
loop_
_entity.id
_entity.type
_entity.pdbx_description
1 polymer ?
#
loop_
_entity_poly.entity_id
_entity_poly.type
_entity_poly.pdbx_seq_one_letter_code
_entity_poly.pdbx_strand_id
1 'polypeptide(L)'
;MGHPSADSDSLEGPGVILRRVMGLWRPRGRVARIFNVLLAGITLVSIAFLVVCVALKLYADPPEELEQIALCGLVASLCVGFFFKASLFMALGGTLRQTVRLLEDTRVEFFSGDNNKLTRRRYQKLSRNIYYYGQMVAVPAAIAWVTCPLLSRILAKTDQDHHEVQRQFPVPVWFPLDVYASPIFEYMYVVQSFCVLVVAECCISTDIFFVHTMLMVAAELEVLNSNLSSLGHTNLQTKKVKGEESIFRYKTYDRRLTLLNGVQPLGEHASTEDTVHEWLHEQLVKSVRHHQAILRVVSLLQSAMDVSIFILLFVNMA
;
A
#
# COMPACT_ATOMS: atom_id res chain seq x y z
N MET A 1 -8.30 14.97 -24.30
CA MET A 1 -7.61 14.03 -23.38
C MET A 1 -6.77 14.88 -22.45
N GLY A 2 -7.15 15.00 -21.17
CA GLY A 2 -6.35 15.74 -20.19
C GLY A 2 -5.04 14.99 -19.93
N HIS A 3 -3.92 15.71 -19.91
CA HIS A 3 -2.64 15.14 -19.49
C HIS A 3 -2.80 14.55 -18.07
N PRO A 4 -2.32 13.32 -17.82
CA PRO A 4 -2.24 12.81 -16.45
C PRO A 4 -1.38 13.76 -15.63
N SER A 5 -1.92 14.31 -14.55
CA SER A 5 -1.18 15.14 -13.62
C SER A 5 -0.09 14.29 -12.97
N ALA A 6 1.12 14.83 -12.82
CA ALA A 6 2.24 14.14 -12.17
C ALA A 6 1.88 13.64 -10.74
N ASP A 7 0.86 14.23 -10.12
CA ASP A 7 0.35 13.83 -8.81
C ASP A 7 -0.34 12.46 -8.81
N SER A 8 -0.95 12.02 -9.92
CA SER A 8 -1.65 10.73 -9.96
C SER A 8 -0.68 9.55 -9.82
N ASP A 9 0.50 9.67 -10.42
CA ASP A 9 1.54 8.64 -10.31
C ASP A 9 2.14 8.57 -8.89
N SER A 10 2.07 9.65 -8.12
CA SER A 10 2.55 9.67 -6.73
C SER A 10 1.67 8.87 -5.76
N LEU A 11 0.39 8.71 -6.10
CA LEU A 11 -0.63 7.99 -5.31
C LEU A 11 -0.65 6.49 -5.62
N GLU A 12 -0.21 6.07 -6.80
CA GLU A 12 -0.06 4.65 -7.12
C GLU A 12 1.15 4.01 -6.39
N GLY A 13 2.01 4.83 -5.79
CA GLY A 13 3.12 4.43 -4.92
C GLY A 13 4.41 4.05 -5.66
N PRO A 14 5.54 3.93 -4.94
CA PRO A 14 6.87 3.74 -5.52
C PRO A 14 7.05 2.41 -6.29
N GLY A 15 6.22 1.40 -6.00
CA GLY A 15 6.24 0.09 -6.66
C GLY A 15 5.37 -0.01 -7.91
N VAL A 16 4.82 1.09 -8.42
CA VAL A 16 3.88 1.05 -9.56
C VAL A 16 4.51 0.44 -10.82
N ILE A 17 5.77 0.77 -11.11
CA ILE A 17 6.49 0.26 -12.28
C ILE A 17 6.64 -1.26 -12.15
N LEU A 18 7.09 -1.74 -10.98
CA LEU A 18 7.23 -3.15 -10.69
C LEU A 18 5.88 -3.89 -10.86
N ARG A 19 4.79 -3.36 -10.28
CA ARG A 19 3.46 -3.97 -10.43
C ARG A 19 2.98 -4.01 -11.89
N ARG A 20 3.28 -2.99 -12.69
CA ARG A 20 2.94 -2.96 -14.12
C ARG A 20 3.75 -4.00 -14.90
N VAL A 21 5.05 -4.14 -14.61
CA VAL A 21 5.94 -5.15 -15.21
C VAL A 21 5.49 -6.56 -14.85
N MET A 22 4.95 -6.77 -13.65
CA MET A 22 4.42 -8.06 -13.20
C MET A 22 2.98 -8.34 -13.67
N GLY A 23 2.36 -7.41 -14.40
CA GLY A 23 0.97 -7.53 -14.83
C GLY A 23 -0.08 -7.34 -13.71
N LEU A 24 0.36 -7.06 -12.48
CA LEU A 24 -0.51 -6.91 -11.31
C LEU A 24 -1.36 -5.63 -11.37
N TRP A 25 -0.89 -4.60 -12.08
CA TRP A 25 -1.58 -3.31 -12.18
C TRP A 25 -1.97 -2.94 -13.61
N ARG A 26 -3.26 -3.07 -13.91
CA ARG A 26 -3.79 -2.85 -15.27
C ARG A 26 -3.62 -1.38 -15.74
N PRO A 27 -2.82 -1.09 -16.77
CA PRO A 27 -2.59 0.28 -17.23
C PRO A 27 -3.84 0.88 -17.93
N ARG A 28 -3.87 2.21 -18.07
CA ARG A 28 -4.89 2.93 -18.86
C ARG A 28 -4.53 2.83 -20.36
N GLY A 29 -5.27 2.02 -21.13
CA GLY A 29 -5.10 1.90 -22.58
C GLY A 29 -5.47 0.51 -23.11
N ARG A 30 -5.88 0.41 -24.38
CA ARG A 30 -6.27 -0.88 -24.99
C ARG A 30 -5.06 -1.79 -25.24
N VAL A 31 -3.98 -1.25 -25.82
CA VAL A 31 -2.75 -2.01 -26.13
C VAL A 31 -2.05 -2.43 -24.83
N ALA A 32 -1.85 -1.47 -23.92
CA ALA A 32 -1.21 -1.73 -22.62
C ALA A 32 -2.00 -2.75 -21.77
N ARG A 33 -3.33 -2.83 -21.94
CA ARG A 33 -4.17 -3.85 -21.30
C ARG A 33 -3.87 -5.26 -21.81
N ILE A 34 -3.69 -5.46 -23.11
CA ILE A 34 -3.38 -6.78 -23.67
C ILE A 34 -2.02 -7.25 -23.13
N PHE A 35 -1.02 -6.37 -23.18
CA PHE A 35 0.31 -6.66 -22.65
C PHE A 35 0.27 -6.99 -21.15
N ASN A 36 -0.49 -6.23 -20.35
CA ASN A 36 -0.64 -6.49 -18.93
C ASN A 36 -1.34 -7.82 -18.63
N VAL A 37 -2.31 -8.24 -19.45
CA VAL A 37 -2.97 -9.56 -19.30
C VAL A 37 -1.97 -10.68 -19.58
N LEU A 38 -1.11 -10.52 -20.59
CA LEU A 38 -0.06 -11.48 -20.88
C LEU A 38 0.96 -11.56 -19.73
N LEU A 39 1.43 -10.42 -19.21
CA LEU A 39 2.32 -10.38 -18.05
C LEU A 39 1.69 -10.99 -16.79
N ALA A 40 0.41 -10.71 -16.54
CA ALA A 40 -0.34 -11.31 -15.44
C ALA A 40 -0.47 -12.83 -15.60
N GLY A 41 -0.70 -13.30 -16.84
CA GLY A 41 -0.69 -14.72 -17.16
C GLY A 41 0.66 -15.36 -16.87
N ILE A 42 1.77 -14.72 -17.28
CA ILE A 42 3.12 -15.20 -16.99
C ILE A 42 3.36 -15.29 -15.49
N THR A 43 3.02 -14.27 -14.71
CA THR A 43 3.23 -14.30 -13.25
C THR A 43 2.39 -15.38 -12.57
N LEU A 44 1.13 -15.54 -12.93
CA LEU A 44 0.28 -16.62 -12.41
C LEU A 44 0.79 -18.01 -12.80
N VAL A 45 1.23 -18.19 -14.04
CA VAL A 45 1.83 -19.46 -14.52
C VAL A 45 3.13 -19.75 -13.79
N SER A 46 4.00 -18.76 -13.55
CA SER A 46 5.23 -18.93 -12.77
C SER A 46 4.95 -19.36 -11.33
N ILE A 47 3.94 -18.78 -10.67
CA ILE A 47 3.56 -19.19 -9.31
C ILE A 47 2.96 -20.62 -9.34
N ALA A 48 2.03 -20.89 -10.25
CA ALA A 48 1.39 -22.19 -10.39
C ALA A 48 2.40 -23.30 -10.72
N PHE A 49 3.41 -22.99 -11.55
CA PHE A 49 4.50 -23.90 -11.88
C PHE A 49 5.25 -24.36 -10.61
N LEU A 50 5.57 -23.45 -9.68
CA LEU A 50 6.21 -23.83 -8.42
C LEU A 50 5.29 -24.70 -7.55
N VAL A 51 4.01 -24.36 -7.45
CA VAL A 51 3.02 -25.18 -6.71
C VAL A 51 2.98 -26.60 -7.26
N VAL A 52 2.88 -26.76 -8.57
CA VAL A 52 2.83 -28.06 -9.24
C VAL A 52 4.14 -28.83 -9.03
N CYS A 53 5.30 -28.18 -9.15
CA CYS A 53 6.60 -28.79 -8.93
C CYS A 53 6.74 -29.40 -7.52
N VAL A 54 6.33 -28.66 -6.49
CA VAL A 54 6.41 -29.13 -5.09
C VAL A 54 5.35 -30.20 -4.80
N ALA A 55 4.13 -30.02 -5.31
CA ALA A 55 3.06 -31.01 -5.17
C ALA A 55 3.43 -32.34 -5.84
N LEU A 56 4.01 -32.30 -7.03
CA LEU A 56 4.52 -33.49 -7.73
C LEU A 56 5.64 -34.15 -6.95
N LYS A 57 6.56 -33.38 -6.35
CA LYS A 57 7.60 -33.94 -5.48
C LYS A 57 7.00 -34.67 -4.29
N LEU A 58 6.06 -34.05 -3.57
CA LEU A 58 5.38 -34.67 -2.43
C LEU A 58 4.57 -35.92 -2.80
N TYR A 59 4.01 -35.97 -4.02
CA TYR A 59 3.17 -37.07 -4.46
C TYR A 59 3.96 -38.25 -5.06
N ALA A 60 4.90 -37.96 -5.97
CA ALA A 60 5.60 -38.98 -6.75
C ALA A 60 6.83 -39.54 -6.05
N ASP A 61 7.49 -38.74 -5.22
CA ASP A 61 8.73 -39.10 -4.53
C ASP A 61 8.80 -38.41 -3.16
N PRO A 62 7.92 -38.81 -2.22
CA PRO A 62 7.85 -38.22 -0.90
C PRO A 62 9.19 -38.42 -0.19
N PRO A 63 9.82 -37.35 0.32
CA PRO A 63 11.10 -37.49 0.99
C PRO A 63 10.94 -38.32 2.27
N GLU A 64 11.92 -39.18 2.57
CA GLU A 64 11.88 -40.06 3.74
C GLU A 64 12.07 -39.29 5.06
N GLU A 65 12.81 -38.18 5.00
CA GLU A 65 13.11 -37.34 6.16
C GLU A 65 11.94 -36.38 6.46
N LEU A 66 11.46 -36.41 7.71
CA LEU A 66 10.37 -35.56 8.18
C LEU A 66 10.66 -34.05 7.97
N GLU A 67 11.92 -33.64 8.13
CA GLU A 67 12.36 -32.26 7.92
C GLU A 67 12.15 -31.79 6.47
N GLN A 68 12.45 -32.66 5.50
CA GLN A 68 12.25 -32.38 4.09
C GLN A 68 10.76 -32.36 3.72
N ILE A 69 9.96 -33.25 4.30
CA ILE A 69 8.49 -33.23 4.14
C ILE A 69 7.94 -31.90 4.66
N ALA A 70 8.34 -31.47 5.85
CA ALA A 70 7.90 -30.21 6.46
C ALA A 70 8.32 -29.00 5.61
N LEU A 71 9.55 -28.97 5.11
CA LEU A 71 10.03 -27.91 4.22
C LEU A 71 9.24 -27.89 2.91
N CYS A 72 9.01 -29.03 2.27
CA CYS A 72 8.20 -29.12 1.06
C CYS A 72 6.76 -28.67 1.31
N GLY A 73 6.17 -29.08 2.43
CA GLY A 73 4.83 -28.67 2.86
C GLY A 73 4.72 -27.16 3.05
N LEU A 74 5.70 -26.56 3.74
CA LEU A 74 5.77 -25.11 3.95
C LEU A 74 5.92 -24.35 2.62
N VAL A 75 6.81 -24.79 1.73
CA VAL A 75 6.97 -24.13 0.42
C VAL A 75 5.69 -24.28 -0.41
N ALA A 76 5.04 -25.44 -0.40
CA ALA A 76 3.77 -25.65 -1.08
C ALA A 76 2.67 -24.72 -0.53
N SER A 77 2.51 -24.65 0.79
CA SER A 77 1.49 -23.80 1.43
C SER A 77 1.74 -22.32 1.12
N LEU A 78 2.98 -21.85 1.19
CA LEU A 78 3.37 -20.49 0.82
C LEU A 78 3.07 -20.19 -0.65
N CYS A 79 3.46 -21.06 -1.59
CA CYS A 79 3.21 -20.85 -3.01
C CYS A 79 1.70 -20.82 -3.32
N VAL A 80 0.90 -21.69 -2.69
CA VAL A 80 -0.56 -21.69 -2.83
C VAL A 80 -1.16 -20.39 -2.26
N GLY A 81 -0.72 -19.96 -1.08
CA GLY A 81 -1.12 -18.69 -0.48
C GLY A 81 -0.83 -17.50 -1.39
N PHE A 82 0.37 -17.45 -1.96
CA PHE A 82 0.77 -16.39 -2.89
C PHE A 82 0.01 -16.45 -4.21
N PHE A 83 -0.32 -17.65 -4.71
CA PHE A 83 -1.16 -17.80 -5.90
C PHE A 83 -2.54 -17.18 -5.70
N PHE A 84 -3.21 -17.53 -4.59
CA PHE A 84 -4.53 -16.96 -4.28
C PHE A 84 -4.45 -15.46 -4.02
N LYS A 85 -3.43 -15.00 -3.29
CA LYS A 85 -3.20 -13.59 -3.03
C LYS A 85 -3.01 -12.78 -4.32
N ALA A 86 -2.16 -13.25 -5.23
CA ALA A 86 -1.93 -12.60 -6.52
C ALA A 86 -3.21 -12.60 -7.38
N SER A 87 -3.91 -13.73 -7.43
CA SER A 87 -5.16 -13.87 -8.17
C SER A 87 -6.25 -12.93 -7.65
N LEU A 88 -6.41 -12.84 -6.32
CA LEU A 88 -7.35 -11.93 -5.67
C LEU A 88 -6.96 -10.47 -5.90
N PHE A 89 -5.68 -10.13 -5.80
CA PHE A 89 -5.19 -8.78 -6.09
C PHE A 89 -5.54 -8.35 -7.52
N MET A 90 -5.36 -9.26 -8.49
CA MET A 90 -5.73 -9.01 -9.88
C MET A 90 -7.25 -8.90 -10.07
N ALA A 91 -8.03 -9.79 -9.44
CA ALA A 91 -9.49 -9.78 -9.51
C ALA A 91 -10.11 -8.52 -8.88
N LEU A 92 -9.58 -8.11 -7.72
CA LEU A 92 -9.99 -6.92 -6.97
C LEU A 92 -9.31 -5.64 -7.46
N GLY A 93 -8.49 -5.71 -8.51
CA GLY A 93 -7.78 -4.56 -9.06
C GLY A 93 -8.70 -3.42 -9.54
N GLY A 94 -9.97 -3.71 -9.81
CA GLY A 94 -11.02 -2.71 -10.05
C GLY A 94 -11.32 -1.89 -8.78
N THR A 95 -11.63 -2.58 -7.68
CA THR A 95 -11.89 -2.01 -6.35
C THR A 95 -10.68 -1.22 -5.85
N LEU A 96 -9.48 -1.78 -5.93
CA LEU A 96 -8.25 -1.09 -5.49
C LEU A 96 -7.99 0.21 -6.23
N ARG A 97 -8.27 0.24 -7.54
CA ARG A 97 -8.15 1.45 -8.34
C ARG A 97 -9.22 2.47 -7.98
N GLN A 98 -10.43 2.01 -7.66
CA GLN A 98 -11.48 2.89 -7.14
C GLN A 98 -11.06 3.50 -5.80
N THR A 99 -10.44 2.72 -4.90
CA THR A 99 -9.88 3.20 -3.64
C THR A 99 -8.83 4.29 -3.87
N VAL A 100 -7.86 4.07 -4.76
CA VAL A 100 -6.82 5.07 -5.08
C VAL A 100 -7.42 6.33 -5.71
N ARG A 101 -8.41 6.19 -6.60
CA ARG A 101 -9.11 7.34 -7.21
C ARG A 101 -9.90 8.15 -6.20
N LEU A 102 -10.68 7.49 -5.33
CA LEU A 102 -11.40 8.18 -4.27
C LEU A 102 -10.46 8.94 -3.34
N LEU A 103 -9.28 8.37 -3.08
CA LEU A 103 -8.24 9.03 -2.28
C LEU A 103 -7.62 10.22 -3.01
N GLU A 104 -7.40 10.12 -4.31
CA GLU A 104 -6.97 11.22 -5.18
C GLU A 104 -8.01 12.36 -5.19
N ASP A 105 -9.28 12.03 -5.43
CA ASP A 105 -10.39 12.99 -5.45
C ASP A 105 -10.52 13.70 -4.10
N THR A 106 -10.43 12.95 -3.00
CA THR A 106 -10.42 13.48 -1.63
C THR A 106 -9.25 14.46 -1.44
N ARG A 107 -8.06 14.15 -1.97
CA ARG A 107 -6.90 15.04 -1.84
C ARG A 107 -7.07 16.37 -2.55
N VAL A 108 -7.67 16.33 -3.73
CA VAL A 108 -7.93 17.52 -4.57
C VAL A 108 -9.03 18.36 -3.94
N GLU A 109 -10.13 17.75 -3.49
CA GLU A 109 -11.28 18.47 -2.91
C GLU A 109 -10.93 19.14 -1.57
N PHE A 110 -10.16 18.46 -0.72
CA PHE A 110 -9.81 18.95 0.62
C PHE A 110 -8.42 19.60 0.67
N PHE A 111 -7.98 20.21 -0.43
CA PHE A 111 -6.71 20.92 -0.51
C PHE A 111 -6.81 22.30 0.18
N SER A 112 -6.45 22.37 1.46
CA SER A 112 -6.55 23.60 2.26
C SER A 112 -5.28 23.83 3.06
N GLY A 113 -4.39 24.72 2.62
CA GLY A 113 -3.23 25.17 3.39
C GLY A 113 -1.94 24.35 3.23
N ASP A 114 -0.81 25.00 3.50
CA ASP A 114 0.52 24.42 3.31
C ASP A 114 0.85 23.31 4.32
N ASN A 115 0.30 23.37 5.53
CA ASN A 115 0.44 22.31 6.55
C ASN A 115 -0.09 20.97 6.05
N ASN A 116 -1.21 20.95 5.34
CA ASN A 116 -1.81 19.74 4.80
C ASN A 116 -0.93 19.09 3.71
N LYS A 117 -0.25 19.92 2.89
CA LYS A 117 0.73 19.42 1.92
C LYS A 117 1.94 18.79 2.59
N LEU A 118 2.44 19.41 3.67
CA LEU A 118 3.57 18.88 4.44
C LEU A 118 3.23 17.52 5.06
N THR A 119 2.04 17.38 5.66
CA THR A 119 1.57 16.10 6.20
C THR A 119 1.51 15.03 5.11
N ARG A 120 0.84 15.29 3.98
CA ARG A 120 0.76 14.32 2.85
C ARG A 120 2.15 13.93 2.32
N ARG A 121 3.06 14.89 2.14
CA ARG A 121 4.45 14.63 1.71
C ARG A 121 5.23 13.78 2.72
N ARG A 122 5.01 14.00 4.03
CA ARG A 122 5.65 13.21 5.10
C ARG A 122 5.26 11.73 4.99
N TYR A 123 3.97 11.42 4.86
CA TYR A 123 3.50 10.03 4.68
C TYR A 123 3.95 9.42 3.35
N GLN A 124 3.99 10.19 2.27
CA GLN A 124 4.54 9.72 0.99
C GLN A 124 6.02 9.34 1.13
N LYS A 125 6.82 10.18 1.80
CA LYS A 125 8.23 9.88 2.09
C LYS A 125 8.36 8.65 2.97
N LEU A 126 7.55 8.52 4.01
CA LEU A 126 7.53 7.36 4.90
C LEU A 126 7.21 6.07 4.12
N SER A 127 6.17 6.09 3.29
CA SER A 127 5.80 4.93 2.48
C SER A 127 6.89 4.55 1.48
N ARG A 128 7.56 5.54 0.89
CA ARG A 128 8.71 5.30 0.01
C ARG A 128 9.88 4.66 0.76
N ASN A 129 10.14 5.08 1.99
CA ASN A 129 11.15 4.45 2.83
C ASN A 129 10.79 3.00 3.15
N ILE A 130 9.53 2.73 3.52
CA ILE A 130 9.05 1.35 3.76
C ILE A 130 9.21 0.48 2.51
N TYR A 131 8.91 1.01 1.33
CA TYR A 131 9.13 0.29 0.07
C TYR A 131 10.61 -0.08 -0.11
N TYR A 132 11.51 0.88 0.06
CA TYR A 132 12.94 0.60 -0.09
C TYR A 132 13.47 -0.36 0.98
N TYR A 133 13.04 -0.23 2.24
CA TYR A 133 13.43 -1.18 3.28
C TYR A 133 12.90 -2.59 3.01
N GLY A 134 11.64 -2.72 2.59
CA GLY A 134 11.06 -3.99 2.20
C GLY A 134 11.84 -4.65 1.06
N GLN A 135 12.18 -3.88 0.03
CA GLN A 135 12.99 -4.35 -1.11
C GLN A 135 14.42 -4.72 -0.72
N MET A 136 15.06 -3.91 0.12
CA MET A 136 16.42 -4.17 0.63
C MET A 136 16.52 -5.42 1.50
N VAL A 137 15.43 -5.87 2.12
CA VAL A 137 15.38 -7.13 2.86
C VAL A 137 15.02 -8.30 1.93
N ALA A 138 14.00 -8.09 1.11
CA ALA A 138 13.42 -9.10 0.23
C ALA A 138 14.38 -9.59 -0.86
N VAL A 139 14.96 -8.66 -1.63
CA VAL A 139 15.75 -8.98 -2.81
C VAL A 139 17.00 -9.79 -2.41
N PRO A 140 17.79 -9.39 -1.40
CA PRO A 140 18.92 -10.21 -0.96
C PRO A 140 18.50 -11.56 -0.40
N ALA A 141 17.37 -11.66 0.32
CA ALA A 141 16.87 -12.94 0.80
C ALA A 141 16.50 -13.89 -0.36
N ALA A 142 15.82 -13.38 -1.40
CA ALA A 142 15.48 -14.16 -2.58
C ALA A 142 16.73 -14.56 -3.39
N ILE A 143 17.72 -13.67 -3.53
CA ILE A 143 19.00 -13.98 -4.17
C ILE A 143 19.78 -15.02 -3.36
N ALA A 144 19.84 -14.88 -2.04
CA ALA A 144 20.49 -15.85 -1.16
C ALA A 144 19.80 -17.22 -1.25
N TRP A 145 18.47 -17.25 -1.28
CA TRP A 145 17.69 -18.48 -1.45
C TRP A 145 18.04 -19.18 -2.77
N VAL A 146 18.09 -18.42 -3.88
CA VAL A 146 18.46 -18.96 -5.18
C VAL A 146 19.92 -19.41 -5.19
N THR A 147 20.85 -18.62 -4.67
CA THR A 147 22.30 -18.92 -4.77
C THR A 147 22.80 -19.97 -3.77
N CYS A 148 22.10 -20.20 -2.66
CA CYS A 148 22.50 -21.15 -1.61
C CYS A 148 22.80 -22.57 -2.15
N PRO A 149 21.94 -23.21 -2.97
CA PRO A 149 22.24 -24.51 -3.60
C PRO A 149 23.50 -24.53 -4.49
N LEU A 150 23.88 -23.39 -5.08
CA LEU A 150 25.10 -23.29 -5.90
C LEU A 150 26.34 -23.15 -5.02
N LEU A 151 26.24 -22.34 -3.96
CA LEU A 151 27.32 -22.12 -3.01
C LEU A 151 27.63 -23.40 -2.23
N SER A 152 26.61 -24.12 -1.75
CA SER A 152 26.78 -25.41 -1.07
C SER A 152 27.52 -26.41 -1.96
N ARG A 153 27.19 -26.45 -3.26
CA ARG A 153 27.87 -27.29 -4.25
C ARG A 153 29.33 -26.89 -4.48
N ILE A 154 29.63 -25.61 -4.59
CA ILE A 154 31.01 -25.12 -4.81
C ILE A 154 31.89 -25.43 -3.59
N LEU A 155 31.36 -25.19 -2.38
CA LEU A 155 32.06 -25.47 -1.14
C LEU A 155 32.31 -26.97 -0.95
N ALA A 156 31.28 -27.81 -1.17
CA ALA A 156 31.41 -29.26 -1.05
C ALA A 156 32.35 -29.87 -2.09
N LYS A 157 32.49 -29.28 -3.29
CA LYS A 157 33.48 -29.72 -4.28
C LYS A 157 34.94 -29.47 -3.85
N THR A 158 35.16 -28.55 -2.91
CA THR A 158 36.50 -28.23 -2.42
C THR A 158 36.97 -29.22 -1.36
N ASP A 159 36.03 -29.88 -0.67
CA ASP A 159 36.31 -30.97 0.27
C ASP A 159 36.41 -32.28 -0.50
N GLN A 160 37.57 -32.91 -0.44
CA GLN A 160 38.03 -33.90 -1.40
C GLN A 160 37.61 -35.34 -1.05
N ASP A 161 36.37 -35.54 -0.58
CA ASP A 161 35.81 -36.87 -0.27
C ASP A 161 34.62 -37.21 -1.20
N HIS A 162 34.76 -38.36 -1.86
CA HIS A 162 34.05 -38.82 -3.06
C HIS A 162 32.56 -39.20 -2.90
N HIS A 163 31.72 -38.33 -2.35
CA HIS A 163 30.28 -38.42 -2.60
C HIS A 163 29.87 -37.41 -3.66
N GLU A 164 29.33 -37.88 -4.79
CA GLU A 164 28.73 -37.04 -5.82
C GLU A 164 27.68 -36.13 -5.17
N VAL A 165 28.04 -34.88 -4.90
CA VAL A 165 27.14 -33.90 -4.29
C VAL A 165 25.95 -33.72 -5.23
N GLN A 166 24.82 -34.29 -4.84
CA GLN A 166 23.60 -34.31 -5.63
C GLN A 166 23.21 -32.87 -6.00
N ARG A 167 22.95 -32.61 -7.28
CA ARG A 167 22.59 -31.26 -7.72
C ARG A 167 21.25 -30.88 -7.07
N GLN A 168 21.20 -29.75 -6.37
CA GLN A 168 20.00 -29.27 -5.69
C GLN A 168 19.36 -28.10 -6.44
N PHE A 169 18.04 -28.11 -6.50
CA PHE A 169 17.22 -27.04 -7.07
C PHE A 169 16.83 -26.01 -6.00
N PRO A 170 16.53 -24.74 -6.35
CA PRO A 170 16.08 -23.73 -5.39
C PRO A 170 14.78 -24.10 -4.67
N VAL A 171 13.94 -24.92 -5.32
CA VAL A 171 12.71 -25.45 -4.76
C VAL A 171 12.69 -26.97 -5.06
N PRO A 172 12.29 -27.81 -4.10
CA PRO A 172 12.23 -29.26 -4.31
C PRO A 172 11.26 -29.60 -5.45
N VAL A 173 11.73 -30.39 -6.41
CA VAL A 173 10.95 -30.78 -7.58
C VAL A 173 11.21 -32.22 -7.97
N TRP A 174 10.18 -32.89 -8.46
CA TRP A 174 10.29 -34.20 -9.08
C TRP A 174 9.85 -34.14 -10.53
N PHE A 175 10.58 -34.83 -11.39
CA PHE A 175 10.28 -34.98 -12.80
C PHE A 175 10.58 -36.42 -13.23
N PRO A 176 9.81 -36.97 -14.17
CA PRO A 176 10.02 -38.32 -14.69
C PRO A 176 11.24 -38.44 -15.61
N LEU A 177 11.83 -37.32 -16.03
CA LEU A 177 13.04 -37.26 -16.86
C LEU A 177 14.27 -37.12 -15.97
N ASP A 178 15.45 -37.52 -16.45
CA ASP A 178 16.71 -37.26 -15.76
C ASP A 178 17.08 -35.76 -15.83
N VAL A 179 16.48 -34.99 -14.91
CA VAL A 179 16.70 -33.53 -14.79
C VAL A 179 18.05 -33.21 -14.16
N TYR A 180 18.75 -34.21 -13.64
CA TYR A 180 20.08 -34.03 -13.07
C TYR A 180 21.18 -34.10 -14.14
N ALA A 181 20.87 -34.64 -15.33
CA ALA A 181 21.71 -34.56 -16.50
C ALA A 181 21.76 -33.13 -17.09
N SER A 182 22.97 -32.72 -17.48
CA SER A 182 23.17 -31.51 -18.29
C SER A 182 22.76 -31.79 -19.75
N PRO A 183 22.06 -30.88 -20.45
CA PRO A 183 21.82 -29.46 -20.16
C PRO A 183 20.50 -29.13 -19.45
N ILE A 184 19.64 -30.13 -19.19
CA ILE A 184 18.27 -29.93 -18.69
C ILE A 184 18.29 -29.29 -17.31
N PHE A 185 19.21 -29.72 -16.45
CA PHE A 185 19.43 -29.15 -15.12
C PHE A 185 19.57 -27.63 -15.17
N GLU A 186 20.46 -27.12 -16.03
CA GLU A 186 20.78 -25.69 -16.09
C GLU A 186 19.57 -24.87 -16.54
N TYR A 187 18.80 -25.34 -17.53
CA TYR A 187 17.57 -24.68 -17.97
C TYR A 187 16.50 -24.66 -16.87
N MET A 188 16.25 -25.80 -16.23
CA MET A 188 15.24 -25.91 -15.18
C MET A 188 15.60 -25.06 -13.97
N TYR A 189 16.87 -25.03 -13.61
CA TYR A 189 17.38 -24.18 -12.54
C TYR A 189 17.10 -22.70 -12.84
N VAL A 190 17.43 -22.21 -14.04
CA VAL A 190 17.17 -20.81 -14.44
C VAL A 190 15.67 -20.48 -14.42
N VAL A 191 14.82 -21.37 -14.96
CA VAL A 191 13.36 -21.16 -14.96
C VAL A 191 12.81 -21.11 -13.54
N GLN A 192 13.25 -22.00 -12.67
CA GLN A 192 12.80 -22.05 -11.29
C GLN A 192 13.29 -20.86 -10.47
N SER A 193 14.56 -20.45 -10.64
CA SER A 193 15.09 -19.22 -10.06
C SER A 193 14.28 -18.00 -10.48
N PHE A 194 13.93 -17.88 -11.77
CA PHE A 194 13.07 -16.82 -12.26
C PHE A 194 11.68 -16.86 -11.60
N CYS A 195 11.06 -18.04 -11.52
CA CYS A 195 9.76 -18.18 -10.88
C CYS A 195 9.81 -17.79 -9.39
N VAL A 196 10.83 -18.20 -8.65
CA VAL A 196 11.02 -17.84 -7.23
C VAL A 196 11.14 -16.32 -7.06
N LEU A 197 11.95 -15.66 -7.90
CA LEU A 197 12.08 -14.19 -7.88
C LEU A 197 10.74 -13.50 -8.19
N VAL A 198 10.00 -13.98 -9.19
CA VAL A 198 8.67 -13.47 -9.54
C VAL A 198 7.70 -13.64 -8.37
N VAL A 199 7.69 -14.79 -7.70
CA VAL A 199 6.81 -15.03 -6.55
C VAL A 199 7.14 -14.10 -5.38
N ALA A 200 8.43 -13.97 -5.05
CA ALA A 200 8.91 -13.09 -3.99
C ALA A 200 8.51 -11.63 -4.25
N GLU A 201 8.83 -11.09 -5.43
CA GLU A 201 8.47 -9.72 -5.80
C GLU A 201 6.96 -9.50 -5.84
N CYS A 202 6.18 -10.50 -6.27
CA CYS A 202 4.73 -10.40 -6.35
C CYS A 202 4.13 -10.24 -4.96
N CYS A 203 4.61 -11.04 -4.01
CA CYS A 203 4.14 -10.99 -2.62
C CYS A 203 4.44 -9.64 -2.00
N ILE A 204 5.72 -9.24 -2.01
CA ILE A 204 6.18 -8.00 -1.37
C ILE A 204 5.57 -6.76 -2.01
N SER A 205 5.45 -6.74 -3.34
CA SER A 205 4.85 -5.62 -4.06
C SER A 205 3.36 -5.45 -3.74
N THR A 206 2.64 -6.55 -3.50
CA THR A 206 1.24 -6.55 -3.08
C THR A 206 1.10 -6.05 -1.64
N ASP A 207 1.93 -6.52 -0.71
CA ASP A 207 1.89 -6.08 0.69
C ASP A 207 2.24 -4.60 0.83
N ILE A 208 3.31 -4.14 0.16
CA ILE A 208 3.71 -2.74 0.21
C ILE A 208 2.62 -1.85 -0.42
N PHE A 209 1.88 -2.33 -1.42
CA PHE A 209 0.74 -1.56 -1.96
C PHE A 209 -0.35 -1.31 -0.90
N PHE A 210 -0.71 -2.35 -0.13
CA PHE A 210 -1.69 -2.20 0.95
C PHE A 210 -1.18 -1.25 2.04
N VAL A 211 0.07 -1.42 2.49
CA VAL A 211 0.69 -0.53 3.47
C VAL A 211 0.76 0.91 2.95
N HIS A 212 1.11 1.12 1.68
CA HIS A 212 1.11 2.45 1.06
C HIS A 212 -0.28 3.09 1.13
N THR A 213 -1.32 2.35 0.71
CA THR A 213 -2.69 2.85 0.69
C THR A 213 -3.18 3.18 2.10
N MET A 214 -2.88 2.33 3.09
CA MET A 214 -3.18 2.60 4.51
C MET A 214 -2.49 3.89 5.00
N LEU A 215 -1.22 4.10 4.68
CA LEU A 215 -0.50 5.33 5.04
C LEU A 215 -1.08 6.56 4.36
N MET A 216 -1.53 6.44 3.11
CA MET A 216 -2.18 7.54 2.41
C MET A 216 -3.53 7.90 3.04
N VAL A 217 -4.29 6.91 3.52
CA VAL A 217 -5.53 7.10 4.30
C VAL A 217 -5.23 7.74 5.66
N ALA A 218 -4.19 7.28 6.37
CA ALA A 218 -3.76 7.87 7.64
C ALA A 218 -3.36 9.34 7.48
N ALA A 219 -2.70 9.68 6.37
CA ALA A 219 -2.40 11.07 6.04
C ALA A 219 -3.67 11.93 5.91
N GLU A 220 -4.72 11.42 5.26
CA GLU A 220 -6.00 12.14 5.14
C GLU A 220 -6.73 12.27 6.48
N LEU A 221 -6.65 11.27 7.36
CA LEU A 221 -7.18 11.37 8.73
C LEU A 221 -6.46 12.45 9.54
N GLU A 222 -5.14 12.56 9.42
CA GLU A 222 -4.37 13.60 10.13
C GLU A 222 -4.65 14.99 9.56
N VAL A 223 -4.86 15.11 8.24
CA VAL A 223 -5.31 16.35 7.59
C VAL A 223 -6.69 16.76 8.12
N LEU A 224 -7.63 15.81 8.21
CA LEU A 224 -8.96 16.06 8.78
C LEU A 224 -8.86 16.54 10.23
N ASN A 225 -8.06 15.86 11.05
CA ASN A 225 -7.83 16.25 12.45
C ASN A 225 -7.23 17.66 12.57
N SER A 226 -6.27 18.00 11.71
CA SER A 226 -5.65 19.32 11.66
C SER A 226 -6.65 20.42 11.25
N ASN A 227 -7.54 20.11 10.31
CA ASN A 227 -8.59 21.05 9.90
C ASN A 227 -9.59 21.28 11.03
N LEU A 228 -10.04 20.21 11.72
CA LEU A 228 -10.96 20.32 12.85
C LEU A 228 -10.36 21.08 14.05
N SER A 229 -9.07 20.87 14.35
CA SER A 229 -8.41 21.60 15.43
C SER A 229 -8.29 23.09 15.12
N SER A 230 -7.99 23.45 13.85
CA SER A 230 -7.95 24.84 13.41
C SER A 230 -9.32 25.53 13.54
N LEU A 231 -10.41 24.82 13.26
CA LEU A 231 -11.78 25.30 13.45
C LEU A 231 -12.08 25.60 14.93
N GLY A 232 -11.65 24.71 15.84
CA GLY A 232 -11.78 24.91 17.28
C GLY A 232 -11.07 26.18 17.78
N HIS A 233 -9.86 26.46 17.28
CA HIS A 233 -9.12 27.66 17.65
C HIS A 233 -9.78 28.95 17.16
N THR A 234 -10.32 28.97 15.93
CA THR A 234 -11.03 30.14 15.41
C THR A 234 -12.27 30.48 16.26
N ASN A 235 -13.05 29.47 16.66
CA ASN A 235 -14.23 29.66 17.51
C ASN A 235 -13.87 30.28 18.88
N LEU A 236 -12.77 29.82 19.50
CA LEU A 236 -12.30 30.33 20.79
C LEU A 236 -11.81 31.78 20.68
N GLN A 237 -11.09 32.14 19.61
CA GLN A 237 -10.65 33.52 19.38
C GLN A 237 -11.85 34.46 19.19
N THR A 238 -12.84 34.07 18.39
CA THR A 238 -14.07 34.85 18.21
C THR A 238 -14.81 35.07 19.53
N LYS A 239 -14.88 34.05 20.40
CA LYS A 239 -15.49 34.20 21.74
C LYS A 239 -14.71 35.14 22.65
N LYS A 240 -13.37 35.08 22.63
CA LYS A 240 -12.52 35.94 23.47
C LYS A 240 -12.65 37.41 23.10
N VAL A 241 -12.67 37.73 21.80
CA VAL A 241 -12.86 39.12 21.31
C VAL A 241 -14.21 39.69 21.78
N LYS A 242 -15.30 38.90 21.69
CA LYS A 242 -16.62 39.32 22.19
C LYS A 242 -16.64 39.55 23.71
N GLY A 243 -15.94 38.72 24.48
CA GLY A 243 -15.82 38.87 25.93
C GLY A 243 -15.10 40.17 26.33
N GLU A 244 -13.99 40.50 25.68
CA GLU A 244 -13.20 41.70 25.99
C GLU A 244 -13.90 42.99 25.54
N GLU A 245 -14.59 43.00 24.40
CA GLU A 245 -15.41 44.16 23.98
C GLU A 245 -16.57 44.44 24.95
N SER A 246 -17.21 43.38 25.49
CA SER A 246 -18.28 43.54 26.47
C SER A 246 -17.78 44.13 27.80
N ILE A 247 -16.56 43.79 28.22
CA ILE A 247 -15.93 44.31 29.44
C ILE A 247 -15.48 45.77 29.25
N PHE A 248 -14.96 46.14 28.08
CA PHE A 248 -14.54 47.52 27.80
C PHE A 248 -15.72 48.49 27.70
N ARG A 249 -16.87 48.01 27.19
CA ARG A 249 -18.10 48.79 27.11
C ARG A 249 -18.70 49.07 28.49
N TYR A 250 -18.57 48.15 29.45
CA TYR A 250 -19.04 48.37 30.83
C TYR A 250 -18.17 49.37 31.61
N LYS A 251 -16.84 49.37 31.40
CA LYS A 251 -15.91 50.31 32.07
C LYS A 251 -15.96 51.74 31.53
N THR A 252 -16.46 51.96 30.32
CA THR A 252 -16.51 53.29 29.70
C THR A 252 -17.77 54.07 30.11
N TYR A 253 -18.82 53.40 30.59
CA TYR A 253 -20.07 54.04 30.99
C TYR A 253 -20.00 54.75 32.36
N ASP A 254 -18.96 54.49 33.16
CA ASP A 254 -18.80 55.11 34.49
C ASP A 254 -18.01 56.44 34.45
N ARG A 255 -17.52 56.90 33.28
CA ARG A 255 -16.67 58.11 33.19
C ARG A 255 -17.08 59.19 32.21
N ARG A 256 -18.21 59.05 31.48
CA ARG A 256 -18.68 60.09 30.53
C ARG A 256 -20.18 60.34 30.61
N LEU A 257 -20.71 60.55 31.81
CA LEU A 257 -22.04 61.14 32.00
C LEU A 257 -22.01 62.69 32.05
N THR A 258 -21.11 63.32 31.29
CA THR A 258 -21.14 64.77 31.08
C THR A 258 -20.52 65.13 29.73
N LEU A 259 -21.33 65.79 28.91
CA LEU A 259 -21.05 66.52 27.66
C LEU A 259 -21.18 65.79 26.30
N LEU A 260 -22.26 66.22 25.63
CA LEU A 260 -22.53 66.36 24.20
C LEU A 260 -22.84 65.08 23.39
N ASN A 261 -24.09 64.89 22.93
CA ASN A 261 -24.80 65.57 21.84
C ASN A 261 -24.04 65.63 20.51
N GLY A 262 -24.48 64.81 19.56
CA GLY A 262 -24.31 65.06 18.13
C GLY A 262 -23.74 63.89 17.32
N VAL A 263 -24.62 63.28 16.53
CA VAL A 263 -24.34 62.50 15.31
C VAL A 263 -24.08 61.00 15.48
N GLN A 264 -24.97 60.27 14.81
CA GLN A 264 -25.20 58.83 14.74
C GLN A 264 -24.26 58.18 13.70
N PRO A 265 -23.73 56.98 13.97
CA PRO A 265 -23.81 55.91 12.97
C PRO A 265 -24.23 54.61 13.65
N LEU A 266 -25.50 54.23 13.47
CA LEU A 266 -26.10 53.03 14.02
C LEU A 266 -26.47 52.14 12.82
N GLY A 267 -25.63 51.15 12.47
CA GLY A 267 -25.95 50.24 11.38
C GLY A 267 -25.00 49.08 11.06
N GLU A 268 -23.71 49.13 11.39
CA GLU A 268 -22.73 48.21 10.76
C GLU A 268 -22.36 46.93 11.53
N HIS A 269 -22.83 46.72 12.77
CA HIS A 269 -22.35 45.58 13.58
C HIS A 269 -23.18 44.29 13.50
N ALA A 270 -24.38 44.31 12.93
CA ALA A 270 -25.21 43.10 12.84
C ALA A 270 -24.76 42.13 11.73
N SER A 271 -24.11 42.62 10.66
CA SER A 271 -23.78 41.79 9.48
C SER A 271 -22.61 40.84 9.69
N THR A 272 -21.70 41.11 10.65
CA THR A 272 -20.45 40.33 10.78
C THR A 272 -20.67 39.00 11.49
N GLU A 273 -21.65 38.90 12.39
CA GLU A 273 -21.89 37.67 13.16
C GLU A 273 -22.45 36.53 12.31
N ASP A 274 -23.40 36.84 11.42
CA ASP A 274 -24.00 35.87 10.52
C ASP A 274 -22.96 35.28 9.55
N THR A 275 -22.07 36.11 9.01
CA THR A 275 -21.00 35.65 8.09
C THR A 275 -20.03 34.66 8.75
N VAL A 276 -19.71 34.85 10.05
CA VAL A 276 -18.82 33.92 10.78
C VAL A 276 -19.54 32.60 11.05
N HIS A 277 -20.84 32.64 11.37
CA HIS A 277 -21.59 31.42 11.64
C HIS A 277 -21.78 30.58 10.37
N GLU A 278 -22.07 31.22 9.23
CA GLU A 278 -22.16 30.56 7.92
C GLU A 278 -20.82 29.93 7.52
N TRP A 279 -19.71 30.65 7.69
CA TRP A 279 -18.37 30.12 7.39
C TRP A 279 -18.02 28.90 8.26
N LEU A 280 -18.28 28.97 9.58
CA LEU A 280 -18.05 27.84 10.49
C LEU A 280 -18.90 26.62 10.11
N HIS A 281 -20.15 26.85 9.73
CA HIS A 281 -21.05 25.79 9.27
C HIS A 281 -20.53 25.13 7.99
N GLU A 282 -20.07 25.93 7.01
CA GLU A 282 -19.50 25.43 5.77
C GLU A 282 -18.24 24.58 6.03
N GLN A 283 -17.34 25.02 6.92
CA GLN A 283 -16.15 24.25 7.29
C GLN A 283 -16.48 22.93 8.01
N LEU A 284 -17.51 22.93 8.85
CA LEU A 284 -17.98 21.71 9.51
C LEU A 284 -18.56 20.72 8.49
N VAL A 285 -19.42 21.20 7.58
CA VAL A 285 -19.99 20.40 6.50
C VAL A 285 -18.88 19.82 5.62
N LYS A 286 -17.87 20.63 5.29
CA LYS A 286 -16.67 20.19 4.55
C LYS A 286 -15.92 19.07 5.30
N SER A 287 -15.72 19.22 6.61
CA SER A 287 -15.05 18.21 7.44
C SER A 287 -15.84 16.90 7.54
N VAL A 288 -17.17 16.97 7.64
CA VAL A 288 -18.05 15.78 7.62
C VAL A 288 -17.95 15.05 6.29
N ARG A 289 -17.96 15.78 5.16
CA ARG A 289 -17.80 15.18 3.82
C ARG A 289 -16.43 14.52 3.67
N HIS A 290 -15.36 15.15 4.16
CA HIS A 290 -14.00 14.58 4.15
C HIS A 290 -13.95 13.28 4.94
N HIS A 291 -14.51 13.25 6.15
CA HIS A 291 -14.59 12.04 6.97
C HIS A 291 -15.37 10.92 6.29
N GLN A 292 -16.54 11.22 5.69
CA GLN A 292 -17.34 10.25 4.95
C GLN A 292 -16.57 9.67 3.75
N ALA A 293 -15.81 10.49 3.03
CA ALA A 293 -14.96 10.02 1.94
C ALA A 293 -13.86 9.06 2.45
N ILE A 294 -13.20 9.40 3.56
CA ILE A 294 -12.21 8.52 4.21
C ILE A 294 -12.83 7.18 4.61
N LEU A 295 -14.01 7.17 5.25
CA LEU A 295 -14.69 5.94 5.65
C LEU A 295 -15.00 5.03 4.46
N ARG A 296 -15.39 5.61 3.31
CA ARG A 296 -15.61 4.85 2.08
C ARG A 296 -14.31 4.23 1.57
N VAL A 297 -13.20 4.98 1.58
CA VAL A 297 -11.88 4.47 1.17
C VAL A 297 -11.43 3.34 2.10
N VAL A 298 -11.60 3.49 3.42
CA VAL A 298 -11.28 2.46 4.42
C VAL A 298 -12.12 1.20 4.18
N SER A 299 -13.43 1.32 3.97
CA SER A 299 -14.31 0.18 3.73
C SER A 299 -13.91 -0.61 2.47
N LEU A 300 -13.59 0.09 1.37
CA LEU A 300 -13.12 -0.57 0.13
C LEU A 300 -11.74 -1.22 0.32
N LEU A 301 -10.83 -0.56 1.05
CA LEU A 301 -9.51 -1.09 1.36
C LEU A 301 -9.61 -2.35 2.23
N GLN A 302 -10.43 -2.31 3.28
CA GLN A 302 -10.68 -3.44 4.16
C GLN A 302 -11.27 -4.62 3.39
N SER A 303 -12.32 -4.41 2.58
CA SER A 303 -12.91 -5.46 1.76
C SER A 303 -11.88 -6.14 0.84
N ALA A 304 -10.90 -5.39 0.34
CA ALA A 304 -9.85 -5.96 -0.50
C ALA A 304 -8.74 -6.66 0.31
N MET A 305 -8.46 -6.18 1.53
CA MET A 305 -7.41 -6.71 2.40
C MET A 305 -7.84 -7.95 3.18
N ASP A 306 -9.09 -8.02 3.65
CA ASP A 306 -9.57 -9.06 4.58
C ASP A 306 -9.35 -10.47 4.02
N VAL A 307 -9.64 -10.70 2.74
CA VAL A 307 -9.42 -11.99 2.09
C VAL A 307 -7.93 -12.32 1.98
N SER A 308 -7.09 -11.34 1.62
CA SER A 308 -5.65 -11.53 1.52
C SER A 308 -5.00 -11.80 2.87
N ILE A 309 -5.44 -11.12 3.93
CA ILE A 309 -4.94 -11.30 5.30
C ILE A 309 -5.38 -12.66 5.83
N PHE A 310 -6.64 -13.05 5.60
CA PHE A 310 -7.14 -14.37 5.99
C PHE A 310 -6.32 -15.50 5.36
N ILE A 311 -6.04 -15.41 4.05
CA ILE A 311 -5.19 -16.40 3.37
C ILE A 311 -3.78 -16.43 3.95
N LEU A 312 -3.17 -15.26 4.19
CA LEU A 312 -1.82 -15.19 4.75
C LEU A 312 -1.76 -15.80 6.16
N LEU A 313 -2.73 -15.48 7.03
CA LEU A 313 -2.80 -16.04 8.37
C LEU A 313 -3.08 -17.54 8.35
N PHE A 314 -3.99 -18.00 7.49
CA PHE A 314 -4.30 -19.41 7.34
C PHE A 314 -3.07 -20.22 6.89
N VAL A 315 -2.33 -19.71 5.91
CA VAL A 315 -1.12 -20.36 5.40
C VAL A 315 0.01 -20.36 6.42
N ASN A 316 0.15 -19.31 7.24
CA ASN A 316 1.17 -19.26 8.29
C ASN A 316 0.85 -20.14 9.51
N MET A 317 -0.40 -20.56 9.69
CA MET A 317 -0.84 -21.45 10.78
C MET A 317 -0.80 -22.93 10.39
N ALA A 318 -0.68 -23.23 9.08
CA ALA A 318 -0.63 -24.57 8.52
C ALA A 318 0.82 -25.04 8.35
#